data_AF-A0A8T4GGU9-F1
#
_entry.id   AF-A0A8T4GGU9-F1
#
_cell.length_a   1.000
_cell.length_b   1.000
_cell.length_c   1.000
_cell.angle_alpha   90.00
_cell.angle_beta   90.00
_cell.angle_gamma   90.00
#
_symmetry.space_group_name_H-M   'P 1'
#
loop_
_entity.id
_entity.type
_entity.pdbx_description
1 polymer ?
#
loop_
_entity_poly.entity_id
_entity_poly.type
_entity_poly.pdbx_seq_one_letter_code
_entity_poly.pdbx_strand_id
1 'polypeptide(L)'
;MRLVQVMIPAGKRAAVVRALDEEGVDYVVTDETSGREYTAVATFPLPTAAVEPVLERLREAGIDERTYTVIVAAETVISRRFEALEEEYARESDRAEDRISREELQAKAADLASGMRTYVLMTVISAVIATAGLLLNSPATVVGSMVIAPLIGPAMSAAIGTVVDDETMFRRGVRMQVIGVGVAVLSATLFAAALRSLALVPPGLNPLELAEVAERLAPNVLVLAVAIGAGIAGIVSLMTGVSATLVGVMIAVALIPPAAAVGIGIAFGIPRLVVGAGVIVAVNVLSINLSALVVLWYNGYRPQQWFREDDARAALVKRVGVLVVAIALLSVFLGGVTYESYVASTTETDIRNAVGDELAAIDGGMELLELDVQRSGTVPPLSTDRVVVTIGAPPGTTIDGLATRLDEQIEAVTGDRVDVEVRVVTVDRA
;
A
#
# COMPACT_ATOMS: atom_id res chain seq x y z
N MET A 1 -27.90 7.54 -4.40
CA MET A 1 -28.82 8.70 -4.33
C MET A 1 -28.36 9.69 -3.27
N ARG A 2 -28.56 10.99 -3.49
CA ARG A 2 -28.27 12.06 -2.54
C ARG A 2 -29.45 13.01 -2.43
N LEU A 3 -29.71 13.52 -1.24
CA LEU A 3 -30.57 14.67 -1.01
C LEU A 3 -29.68 15.90 -0.89
N VAL A 4 -29.85 16.85 -1.81
CA VAL A 4 -29.06 18.07 -1.85
C VAL A 4 -29.92 19.23 -1.36
N GLN A 5 -29.36 20.04 -0.46
CA GLN A 5 -29.97 21.25 0.07
C GLN A 5 -29.02 22.43 -0.17
N VAL A 6 -29.48 23.45 -0.90
CA VAL A 6 -28.69 24.63 -1.29
C VAL A 6 -29.41 25.90 -0.85
N MET A 7 -28.71 26.78 -0.14
CA MET A 7 -29.21 28.14 0.12
C MET A 7 -29.15 28.97 -1.16
N ILE A 8 -30.17 29.79 -1.43
CA ILE A 8 -30.23 30.61 -2.64
C ILE A 8 -29.97 32.08 -2.29
N PRO A 9 -28.87 32.68 -2.80
CA PRO A 9 -28.57 34.10 -2.61
C PRO A 9 -29.68 35.02 -3.15
N ALA A 10 -29.77 36.22 -2.58
CA ALA A 10 -30.70 37.24 -3.06
C ALA A 10 -30.52 37.52 -4.56
N GLY A 11 -31.64 37.52 -5.30
CA GLY A 11 -31.65 37.77 -6.75
C GLY A 11 -31.29 36.57 -7.63
N LYS A 12 -30.91 35.42 -7.05
CA LYS A 12 -30.54 34.21 -7.82
C LYS A 12 -31.66 33.16 -7.92
N ARG A 13 -32.76 33.31 -7.18
CA ARG A 13 -33.89 32.37 -7.14
C ARG A 13 -34.37 31.92 -8.53
N ALA A 14 -34.65 32.87 -9.42
CA ALA A 14 -35.18 32.56 -10.75
C ALA A 14 -34.17 31.82 -11.64
N ALA A 15 -32.86 32.06 -11.46
CA ALA A 15 -31.82 31.37 -12.22
C ALA A 15 -31.65 29.93 -11.73
N VAL A 16 -31.64 29.74 -10.41
CA VAL A 16 -31.53 28.42 -9.77
C VAL A 16 -32.72 27.53 -10.11
N VAL A 17 -33.94 28.06 -9.97
CA VAL A 17 -35.17 27.31 -10.31
C VAL A 17 -35.16 26.88 -11.77
N ARG A 18 -34.76 27.79 -12.68
CA ARG A 18 -34.65 27.47 -14.11
C ARG A 18 -33.62 26.37 -14.37
N ALA A 19 -32.45 26.43 -13.74
CA ALA A 19 -31.43 25.39 -13.89
C ALA A 19 -31.93 24.01 -13.41
N LEU A 20 -32.69 23.97 -12.31
CA LEU A 20 -33.28 22.72 -11.82
C LEU A 20 -34.41 22.20 -12.72
N ASP A 21 -35.24 23.10 -13.28
CA ASP A 21 -36.29 22.74 -14.23
C ASP A 21 -35.70 22.19 -15.54
N GLU A 22 -34.61 22.79 -16.04
CA GLU A 22 -33.90 22.36 -17.25
C GLU A 22 -33.27 20.97 -17.09
N GLU A 23 -32.78 20.63 -15.88
CA GLU A 23 -32.27 19.30 -15.54
C GLU A 23 -33.38 18.28 -15.20
N GLY A 24 -34.65 18.68 -15.23
CA GLY A 24 -35.76 17.78 -14.94
C GLY A 24 -35.83 17.28 -13.49
N VAL A 25 -35.19 17.98 -12.56
CA VAL A 25 -35.06 17.59 -11.16
C VAL A 25 -36.33 17.96 -10.38
N ASP A 26 -36.83 17.07 -9.52
CA ASP A 26 -37.85 17.44 -8.55
C ASP A 26 -37.23 18.23 -7.40
N TYR A 27 -37.83 19.36 -7.03
CA TYR A 27 -37.31 20.20 -5.95
C TYR A 27 -38.42 20.80 -5.10
N VAL A 28 -38.06 21.15 -3.87
CA VAL A 28 -38.86 21.96 -2.96
C VAL A 28 -38.07 23.24 -2.68
N VAL A 29 -38.69 24.39 -2.91
CA VAL A 29 -38.12 25.69 -2.55
C VAL A 29 -38.90 26.27 -1.38
N THR A 30 -38.23 26.48 -0.26
CA THR A 30 -38.78 27.16 0.92
C THR A 30 -38.17 28.54 1.07
N ASP A 31 -38.94 29.51 1.55
CA ASP A 31 -38.40 30.85 1.82
C ASP A 31 -37.49 30.80 3.06
N GLU A 32 -36.35 31.50 2.98
CA GLU A 32 -35.40 31.66 4.09
C GLU A 32 -35.73 32.99 4.80
N THR A 33 -35.80 32.99 6.14
CA THR A 33 -36.18 34.17 6.93
C THR A 33 -35.20 34.55 8.04
N SER A 34 -34.14 33.76 8.26
CA SER A 34 -33.14 33.97 9.31
C SER A 34 -32.10 35.03 8.94
N GLY A 35 -31.86 35.29 7.65
CA GLY A 35 -30.83 36.22 7.18
C GLY A 35 -31.27 37.13 6.03
N ARG A 36 -30.40 38.08 5.65
CA ARG A 36 -30.58 38.93 4.46
C ARG A 36 -29.76 38.50 3.25
N GLU A 37 -28.82 37.58 3.46
CA GLU A 37 -27.90 37.11 2.43
C GLU A 37 -28.55 36.08 1.51
N TYR A 38 -29.39 35.22 2.09
CA TYR A 38 -30.14 34.18 1.40
C TYR A 38 -31.65 34.50 1.43
N THR A 39 -32.37 34.06 0.40
CA THR A 39 -33.81 34.35 0.25
C THR A 39 -34.67 33.09 0.21
N ALA A 40 -34.06 31.95 -0.10
CA ALA A 40 -34.74 30.68 -0.18
C ALA A 40 -33.76 29.54 0.03
N VAL A 41 -34.30 28.34 0.25
CA VAL A 41 -33.57 27.08 0.30
C VAL A 41 -34.19 26.15 -0.72
N ALA A 42 -33.39 25.59 -1.61
CA ALA A 42 -33.82 24.53 -2.51
C ALA A 42 -33.36 23.17 -1.97
N THR A 43 -34.29 22.22 -1.88
CA THR A 43 -34.04 20.84 -1.48
C THR A 43 -34.50 19.91 -2.58
N PHE A 44 -33.62 19.05 -3.08
CA PHE A 44 -33.90 18.17 -4.22
C PHE A 44 -33.11 16.86 -4.16
N PRO A 45 -33.73 15.71 -4.49
CA PRO A 45 -33.03 14.45 -4.60
C PRO A 45 -32.36 14.31 -5.97
N LEU A 46 -31.14 13.75 -5.99
CA LEU A 46 -30.38 13.45 -7.19
C LEU A 46 -29.84 12.00 -7.16
N PRO A 47 -29.83 11.32 -8.32
CA PRO A 47 -28.98 10.15 -8.52
C PRO A 47 -27.52 10.50 -8.23
N THR A 48 -26.71 9.55 -7.77
CA THR A 48 -25.32 9.82 -7.36
C THR A 48 -24.50 10.43 -8.51
N ALA A 49 -24.66 9.90 -9.71
CA ALA A 49 -24.03 10.37 -10.94
C ALA A 49 -24.41 11.82 -11.33
N ALA A 50 -25.62 12.25 -10.98
CA ALA A 50 -26.17 13.56 -11.35
C ALA A 50 -25.76 14.69 -10.39
N VAL A 51 -25.18 14.36 -9.22
CA VAL A 51 -24.82 15.37 -8.21
C VAL A 51 -23.81 16.37 -8.76
N GLU A 52 -22.72 15.90 -9.35
CA GLU A 52 -21.66 16.79 -9.85
C GLU A 52 -22.14 17.67 -11.02
N PRO A 53 -22.78 17.13 -12.09
CA PRO A 53 -23.26 17.95 -13.21
C PRO A 53 -24.31 19.00 -12.81
N VAL A 54 -25.25 18.63 -11.92
CA VAL A 54 -26.27 19.57 -11.44
C VAL A 54 -25.64 20.66 -10.57
N LEU A 55 -24.69 20.32 -9.69
CA LEU A 55 -23.96 21.33 -8.92
C LEU A 55 -23.14 22.26 -9.81
N GLU A 56 -22.54 21.76 -10.90
CA GLU A 56 -21.83 22.59 -11.87
C GLU A 56 -22.76 23.60 -12.55
N ARG A 57 -23.95 23.17 -13.02
CA ARG A 57 -24.98 24.09 -13.55
C ARG A 57 -25.48 25.10 -12.52
N LEU A 58 -25.65 24.70 -11.26
CA LEU A 58 -26.01 25.63 -10.21
C LEU A 58 -24.92 26.70 -9.98
N ARG A 59 -23.63 26.35 -10.13
CA ARG A 59 -22.52 27.32 -10.10
C ARG A 59 -22.60 28.31 -11.25
N GLU A 60 -22.92 27.85 -12.45
CA GLU A 60 -23.16 28.74 -13.60
C GLU A 60 -24.35 29.70 -13.35
N ALA A 61 -25.39 29.23 -12.65
CA ALA A 61 -26.53 30.04 -12.23
C ALA A 61 -26.21 31.03 -11.09
N GLY A 62 -25.04 30.92 -10.47
CA GLY A 62 -24.53 31.85 -9.44
C GLY A 62 -24.59 31.33 -8.00
N ILE A 63 -24.68 30.01 -7.80
CA ILE A 63 -24.42 29.35 -6.51
C ILE A 63 -22.91 29.11 -6.40
N ASP A 64 -22.21 29.97 -5.68
CA ASP A 64 -20.75 29.81 -5.50
C ASP A 64 -20.40 28.79 -4.39
N GLU A 65 -19.11 28.46 -4.26
CA GLU A 65 -18.59 27.55 -3.22
C GLU A 65 -18.80 28.06 -1.78
N ARG A 66 -19.14 29.35 -1.60
CA ARG A 66 -19.42 29.94 -0.28
C ARG A 66 -20.87 29.74 0.12
N THR A 67 -21.71 29.36 -0.83
CA THR A 67 -23.12 29.14 -0.63
C THR A 67 -23.32 27.85 0.16
N TYR A 68 -24.04 27.95 1.27
CA TYR A 68 -24.28 26.82 2.17
C TYR A 68 -25.01 25.69 1.41
N THR A 69 -24.31 24.57 1.25
CA THR A 69 -24.76 23.38 0.54
C THR A 69 -24.58 22.17 1.44
N VAL A 70 -25.63 21.37 1.61
CA VAL A 70 -25.63 20.12 2.37
C VAL A 70 -25.99 18.99 1.44
N ILE A 71 -25.17 17.94 1.44
CA ILE A 71 -25.41 16.72 0.66
C ILE A 71 -25.54 15.57 1.65
N VAL A 72 -26.70 14.93 1.67
CA VAL A 72 -27.00 13.81 2.57
C VAL A 72 -27.26 12.55 1.76
N ALA A 73 -26.76 11.41 2.23
CA ALA A 73 -27.14 10.12 1.66
C ALA A 73 -28.62 9.83 1.96
N ALA A 74 -29.42 9.65 0.91
CA ALA A 74 -30.82 9.23 1.05
C ALA A 74 -30.89 7.71 0.85
N GLU A 75 -31.65 7.01 1.71
CA GLU A 75 -31.86 5.57 1.60
C GLU A 75 -32.77 5.22 0.41
N THR A 76 -33.81 6.01 0.17
CA THR A 76 -34.71 5.83 -0.96
C THR A 76 -35.33 7.15 -1.41
N VAL A 77 -35.59 7.24 -2.71
CA VAL A 77 -36.34 8.34 -3.33
C VAL A 77 -37.40 7.71 -4.21
N ILE A 78 -38.67 8.08 -4.01
CA ILE A 78 -39.78 7.59 -4.83
C ILE A 78 -40.28 8.76 -5.68
N SER A 79 -39.81 8.84 -6.91
CA SER A 79 -40.28 9.81 -7.91
C SER A 79 -40.05 9.27 -9.32
N ARG A 80 -41.06 9.43 -10.19
CA ARG A 80 -40.96 9.09 -11.62
C ARG A 80 -39.93 9.95 -12.36
N ARG A 81 -39.77 11.22 -11.96
CA ARG A 81 -38.75 12.10 -12.54
C ARG A 81 -37.37 11.70 -12.07
N PHE A 82 -37.24 11.31 -10.80
CA PHE A 82 -35.99 10.76 -10.28
C PHE A 82 -35.58 9.48 -11.02
N GLU A 83 -36.49 8.54 -11.21
CA GLU A 83 -36.24 7.30 -11.98
C GLU A 83 -35.82 7.60 -13.42
N ALA A 84 -36.49 8.56 -14.08
CA ALA A 84 -36.11 8.98 -15.43
C ALA A 84 -34.72 9.62 -15.48
N LEU A 85 -34.39 10.47 -14.50
CA LEU A 85 -33.09 11.12 -14.36
C LEU A 85 -31.98 10.08 -14.07
N GLU A 86 -32.26 9.09 -13.22
CA GLU A 86 -31.35 8.00 -12.93
C GLU A 86 -31.06 7.19 -14.20
N GLU A 87 -32.09 6.87 -14.98
CA GLU A 87 -31.94 6.13 -16.24
C GLU A 87 -31.24 6.95 -17.34
N GLU A 88 -31.43 8.26 -17.38
CA GLU A 88 -30.72 9.18 -18.29
C GLU A 88 -29.22 9.19 -17.97
N TYR A 89 -28.85 9.47 -16.72
CA TYR A 89 -27.45 9.51 -16.30
C TYR A 89 -26.78 8.13 -16.34
N ALA A 90 -27.52 7.04 -16.12
CA ALA A 90 -27.01 5.68 -16.30
C ALA A 90 -26.70 5.37 -17.78
N ARG A 91 -27.52 5.84 -18.72
CA ARG A 91 -27.30 5.65 -20.17
C ARG A 91 -26.18 6.53 -20.75
N GLU A 92 -26.07 7.77 -20.29
CA GLU A 92 -25.03 8.69 -20.76
C GLU A 92 -23.64 8.33 -20.22
N SER A 93 -23.59 7.63 -19.10
CA SER A 93 -22.34 7.30 -18.43
C SER A 93 -22.14 5.79 -18.29
N ASP A 94 -21.45 5.19 -19.26
CA ASP A 94 -20.85 3.83 -19.15
C ASP A 94 -19.93 3.64 -17.92
N ARG A 95 -19.67 4.70 -17.14
CA ARG A 95 -18.68 4.75 -16.05
C ARG A 95 -19.15 5.43 -14.75
N ALA A 96 -20.41 5.92 -14.63
CA ALA A 96 -20.76 6.87 -13.55
C ALA A 96 -21.85 6.45 -12.54
N GLU A 97 -22.43 5.24 -12.59
CA GLU A 97 -23.47 4.85 -11.62
C GLU A 97 -23.00 5.03 -10.15
N ASP A 98 -21.72 4.77 -9.88
CA ASP A 98 -21.11 4.90 -8.54
C ASP A 98 -20.19 6.12 -8.36
N ARG A 99 -20.21 7.09 -9.28
CA ARG A 99 -19.35 8.28 -9.18
C ARG A 99 -19.96 9.30 -8.22
N ILE A 100 -19.31 9.54 -7.09
CA ILE A 100 -19.69 10.59 -6.12
C ILE A 100 -19.08 11.95 -6.48
N SER A 101 -19.63 13.04 -5.94
CA SER A 101 -19.10 14.40 -6.20
C SER A 101 -17.74 14.61 -5.54
N ARG A 102 -17.00 15.62 -5.99
CA ARG A 102 -15.68 15.98 -5.43
C ARG A 102 -15.78 16.39 -3.97
N GLU A 103 -16.80 17.14 -3.61
CA GLU A 103 -17.06 17.60 -2.25
C GLU A 103 -17.37 16.39 -1.35
N GLU A 104 -18.09 15.40 -1.88
CA GLU A 104 -18.32 14.14 -1.17
C GLU A 104 -17.02 13.34 -0.99
N LEU A 105 -16.16 13.25 -2.02
CA LEU A 105 -14.84 12.62 -1.89
C LEU A 105 -13.98 13.30 -0.82
N GLN A 106 -13.93 14.64 -0.83
CA GLN A 106 -13.20 15.42 0.16
C GLN A 106 -13.73 15.17 1.57
N ALA A 107 -15.06 15.19 1.75
CA ALA A 107 -15.70 14.93 3.03
C ALA A 107 -15.37 13.51 3.53
N LYS A 108 -15.54 12.47 2.70
CA LYS A 108 -15.20 11.10 3.09
C LYS A 108 -13.72 10.93 3.45
N ALA A 109 -12.82 11.56 2.72
CA ALA A 109 -11.39 11.51 3.03
C ALA A 109 -11.05 12.27 4.32
N ALA A 110 -11.75 13.36 4.62
CA ALA A 110 -11.63 14.07 5.89
C ALA A 110 -12.15 13.24 7.07
N ASP A 111 -13.24 12.49 6.89
CA ASP A 111 -13.77 11.57 7.91
C ASP A 111 -12.80 10.44 8.25
N LEU A 112 -12.03 9.97 7.26
CA LEU A 112 -10.95 9.01 7.47
C LEU A 112 -9.72 9.63 8.18
N ALA A 113 -9.60 10.95 8.19
CA ALA A 113 -8.47 11.64 8.80
C ALA A 113 -8.65 11.73 10.33
N SER A 114 -8.13 10.72 11.04
CA SER A 114 -8.07 10.75 12.50
C SER A 114 -7.28 11.97 13.03
N GLY A 115 -7.68 12.48 14.19
CA GLY A 115 -6.97 13.55 14.87
C GLY A 115 -5.53 13.15 15.20
N MET A 116 -4.58 14.09 15.12
CA MET A 116 -3.14 13.84 15.25
C MET A 116 -2.77 12.99 16.48
N ARG A 117 -3.39 13.23 17.64
CA ARG A 117 -3.11 12.48 18.87
C ARG A 117 -3.51 11.01 18.75
N THR A 118 -4.73 10.75 18.28
CA THR A 118 -5.25 9.40 18.05
C THR A 118 -4.44 8.69 16.96
N TYR A 119 -4.11 9.39 15.88
CA TYR A 119 -3.28 8.89 14.79
C TYR A 119 -1.93 8.38 15.30
N VAL A 120 -1.20 9.22 16.04
CA VAL A 120 0.10 8.88 16.61
C VAL A 120 -0.03 7.74 17.62
N LEU A 121 -0.99 7.81 18.55
CA LEU A 121 -1.18 6.77 19.56
C LEU A 121 -1.46 5.40 18.95
N MET A 122 -2.39 5.32 17.99
CA MET A 122 -2.72 4.05 17.32
C MET A 122 -1.54 3.53 16.50
N THR A 123 -0.77 4.43 15.87
CA THR A 123 0.45 4.06 15.14
C THR A 123 1.52 3.49 16.08
N VAL A 124 1.72 4.09 17.26
CA VAL A 124 2.65 3.59 18.29
C VAL A 124 2.23 2.19 18.75
N ILE A 125 0.95 2.01 19.11
CA ILE A 125 0.42 0.72 19.58
C ILE A 125 0.59 -0.35 18.48
N SER A 126 0.20 -0.02 17.25
CA SER A 126 0.34 -0.90 16.10
C SER A 126 1.80 -1.29 15.86
N ALA A 127 2.74 -0.33 15.86
CA ALA A 127 4.16 -0.59 15.65
C ALA A 127 4.78 -1.48 16.76
N VAL A 128 4.37 -1.29 18.02
CA VAL A 128 4.80 -2.15 19.14
C VAL A 128 4.31 -3.58 18.94
N ILE A 129 3.02 -3.77 18.63
CA ILE A 129 2.44 -5.10 18.39
C ILE A 129 3.08 -5.75 17.16
N ALA A 130 3.32 -4.99 16.09
CA ALA A 130 3.99 -5.48 14.88
C ALA A 130 5.41 -5.96 15.21
N THR A 131 6.18 -5.17 15.96
CA THR A 131 7.54 -5.53 16.38
C THR A 131 7.54 -6.79 17.23
N ALA A 132 6.61 -6.90 18.19
CA ALA A 132 6.44 -8.11 18.98
C ALA A 132 6.07 -9.32 18.10
N GLY A 133 5.13 -9.15 17.16
CA GLY A 133 4.70 -10.20 16.24
C GLY A 133 5.83 -10.70 15.35
N LEU A 134 6.65 -9.80 14.80
CA LEU A 134 7.82 -10.14 14.01
C LEU A 134 8.86 -10.90 14.83
N LEU A 135 9.17 -10.44 16.05
CA LEU A 135 10.15 -11.10 16.94
C LEU A 135 9.65 -12.44 17.49
N LEU A 136 8.33 -12.63 17.61
CA LEU A 136 7.70 -13.90 17.97
C LEU A 136 7.53 -14.83 16.76
N ASN A 137 7.86 -14.38 15.54
CA ASN A 137 7.59 -15.09 14.29
C ASN A 137 6.11 -15.54 14.20
N SER A 138 5.18 -14.64 14.56
CA SER A 138 3.74 -14.90 14.63
C SER A 138 2.99 -14.11 13.55
N PRO A 139 2.66 -14.73 12.41
CA PRO A 139 1.90 -14.08 11.34
C PRO A 139 0.57 -13.50 11.83
N ALA A 140 -0.12 -14.20 12.74
CA ALA A 140 -1.40 -13.75 13.29
C ALA A 140 -1.27 -12.45 14.11
N THR A 141 -0.21 -12.31 14.90
CA THR A 141 0.06 -11.08 15.68
C THR A 141 0.45 -9.93 14.76
N VAL A 142 1.25 -10.22 13.72
CA VAL A 142 1.61 -9.27 12.68
C VAL A 142 0.35 -8.76 11.98
N VAL A 143 -0.58 -9.63 11.60
CA VAL A 143 -1.88 -9.24 11.02
C VAL A 143 -2.73 -8.41 11.99
N GLY A 144 -2.80 -8.81 13.26
CA GLY A 144 -3.54 -8.06 14.29
C GLY A 144 -3.03 -6.63 14.46
N SER A 145 -1.73 -6.40 14.32
CA SER A 145 -1.14 -5.05 14.37
C SER A 145 -1.64 -4.13 13.24
N MET A 146 -1.87 -4.67 12.05
CA MET A 146 -2.25 -3.91 10.85
C MET A 146 -3.65 -3.32 10.98
N VAL A 147 -4.56 -4.04 11.64
CA VAL A 147 -5.96 -3.60 11.82
C VAL A 147 -6.07 -2.32 12.67
N ILE A 148 -5.07 -2.05 13.50
CA ILE A 148 -5.07 -0.93 14.45
C ILE A 148 -4.63 0.38 13.78
N ALA A 149 -3.76 0.31 12.77
CA ALA A 149 -3.09 1.51 12.24
C ALA A 149 -3.99 2.33 11.30
N PRO A 150 -4.23 3.62 11.57
CA PRO A 150 -5.15 4.46 10.80
C PRO A 150 -4.47 5.08 9.55
N LEU A 151 -3.85 4.26 8.69
CA LEU A 151 -3.01 4.74 7.57
C LEU A 151 -3.77 5.10 6.28
N ILE A 152 -5.05 4.76 6.18
CA ILE A 152 -5.88 5.08 4.99
C ILE A 152 -6.11 6.58 4.81
N GLY A 153 -6.47 7.30 5.88
CA GLY A 153 -6.82 8.72 5.82
C GLY A 153 -5.72 9.59 5.19
N PRO A 154 -4.45 9.48 5.64
CA PRO A 154 -3.33 10.21 5.04
C PRO A 154 -3.09 9.89 3.55
N ALA A 155 -3.23 8.63 3.12
CA ALA A 155 -3.10 8.21 1.73
C ALA A 155 -4.20 8.82 0.85
N MET A 156 -5.45 8.70 1.30
CA MET A 156 -6.61 9.22 0.58
C MET A 156 -6.60 10.76 0.52
N SER A 157 -6.21 11.42 1.60
CA SER A 157 -6.07 12.89 1.64
C SER A 157 -5.04 13.41 0.62
N ALA A 158 -3.90 12.71 0.47
CA ALA A 158 -2.88 13.11 -0.50
C ALA A 158 -3.36 12.91 -1.95
N ALA A 159 -3.99 11.77 -2.24
CA ALA A 159 -4.51 11.48 -3.58
C ALA A 159 -5.65 12.43 -3.97
N ILE A 160 -6.67 12.57 -3.12
CA ILE A 160 -7.85 13.42 -3.38
C ILE A 160 -7.46 14.89 -3.43
N GLY A 161 -6.68 15.38 -2.46
CA GLY A 161 -6.18 16.75 -2.44
C GLY A 161 -5.41 17.14 -3.71
N THR A 162 -4.79 16.17 -4.39
CA THR A 162 -4.14 16.42 -5.68
C THR A 162 -5.12 16.61 -6.83
N VAL A 163 -6.23 15.87 -6.84
CA VAL A 163 -7.18 15.90 -7.96
C VAL A 163 -8.18 17.04 -7.85
N VAL A 164 -8.50 17.44 -6.63
CA VAL A 164 -9.38 18.58 -6.33
C VAL A 164 -8.63 19.91 -6.21
N ASP A 165 -7.32 19.92 -6.49
CA ASP A 165 -6.43 21.09 -6.34
C ASP A 165 -6.45 21.75 -4.94
N ASP A 166 -6.64 20.93 -3.90
CA ASP A 166 -6.50 21.37 -2.51
C ASP A 166 -5.08 21.06 -2.00
N GLU A 167 -4.20 22.06 -2.15
CA GLU A 167 -2.82 21.99 -1.70
C GLU A 167 -2.71 21.78 -0.18
N THR A 168 -3.66 22.25 0.62
CA THR A 168 -3.64 22.10 2.07
C THR A 168 -3.94 20.66 2.47
N MET A 169 -4.94 20.05 1.83
CA MET A 169 -5.30 18.65 2.01
C MET A 169 -4.18 17.71 1.52
N PHE A 170 -3.60 18.02 0.35
CA PHE A 170 -2.45 17.28 -0.18
C PHE A 170 -1.26 17.28 0.80
N ARG A 171 -0.81 18.47 1.22
CA ARG A 171 0.31 18.61 2.15
C ARG A 171 0.03 17.96 3.50
N ARG A 172 -1.21 18.08 3.99
CA ARG A 172 -1.63 17.40 5.23
C ARG A 172 -1.53 15.89 5.08
N GLY A 173 -2.02 15.32 3.98
CA GLY A 173 -1.93 13.89 3.68
C GLY A 173 -0.48 13.39 3.66
N VAL A 174 0.37 14.04 2.86
CA VAL A 174 1.80 13.69 2.75
C VAL A 174 2.51 13.82 4.11
N ARG A 175 2.29 14.93 4.83
CA ARG A 175 2.90 15.14 6.16
C ARG A 175 2.48 14.05 7.14
N MET A 176 1.21 13.67 7.16
CA MET A 176 0.71 12.63 8.04
C MET A 176 1.28 11.27 7.68
N GLN A 177 1.45 10.93 6.39
CA GLN A 177 2.13 9.70 5.97
C GLN A 177 3.58 9.64 6.46
N VAL A 178 4.34 10.73 6.28
CA VAL A 178 5.74 10.82 6.76
C VAL A 178 5.82 10.70 8.28
N ILE A 179 4.93 11.39 9.01
CA ILE A 179 4.84 11.28 10.47
C ILE A 179 4.48 9.85 10.88
N GLY A 180 3.50 9.22 10.23
CA GLY A 180 3.06 7.86 10.55
C GLY A 180 4.18 6.84 10.37
N VAL A 181 4.84 6.85 9.22
CA VAL A 181 5.99 5.98 8.96
C VAL A 181 7.12 6.26 9.95
N GLY A 182 7.46 7.53 10.17
CA GLY A 182 8.53 7.92 11.11
C GLY A 182 8.24 7.50 12.55
N VAL A 183 7.00 7.69 13.02
CA VAL A 183 6.55 7.24 14.34
C VAL A 183 6.58 5.73 14.43
N ALA A 184 6.09 5.00 13.42
CA ALA A 184 6.11 3.54 13.42
C ALA A 184 7.54 3.00 13.52
N VAL A 185 8.46 3.50 12.70
CA VAL A 185 9.88 3.12 12.74
C VAL A 185 10.51 3.47 14.09
N LEU A 186 10.27 4.68 14.61
CA LEU A 186 10.82 5.12 15.89
C LEU A 186 10.30 4.26 17.05
N SER A 187 9.00 4.01 17.11
CA SER A 187 8.39 3.17 18.14
C SER A 187 8.88 1.74 18.08
N ALA A 188 8.97 1.14 16.88
CA ALA A 188 9.53 -0.18 16.68
C ALA A 188 11.01 -0.25 17.12
N THR A 189 11.81 0.76 16.76
CA THR A 189 13.21 0.87 17.16
C THR A 189 13.35 0.93 18.68
N LEU A 190 12.61 1.83 19.34
CA LEU A 190 12.67 2.01 20.78
C LEU A 190 12.22 0.74 21.52
N PHE A 191 11.16 0.09 21.04
CA PHE A 191 10.65 -1.13 21.65
C PHE A 191 11.62 -2.31 21.47
N ALA A 192 12.14 -2.54 20.28
CA ALA A 192 13.13 -3.58 20.01
C ALA A 192 14.44 -3.34 20.80
N ALA A 193 14.90 -2.09 20.88
CA ALA A 193 16.07 -1.72 21.68
C ALA A 193 15.83 -1.93 23.18
N ALA A 194 14.64 -1.59 23.68
CA ALA A 194 14.25 -1.83 25.06
C ALA A 194 14.27 -3.33 25.38
N LEU A 195 13.64 -4.17 24.55
CA LEU A 195 13.63 -5.63 24.70
C LEU A 195 15.05 -6.22 24.76
N ARG A 196 15.94 -5.73 23.89
CA ARG A 196 17.35 -6.11 23.87
C ARG A 196 18.08 -5.67 25.14
N SER A 197 17.91 -4.42 25.56
CA SER A 197 18.61 -3.85 26.71
C SER A 197 18.17 -4.44 28.06
N LEU A 198 16.90 -4.86 28.18
CA LEU A 198 16.35 -5.51 29.37
C LEU A 198 16.58 -7.03 29.39
N ALA A 199 17.32 -7.59 28.42
CA ALA A 199 17.56 -9.03 28.28
C ALA A 199 16.26 -9.86 28.25
N LEU A 200 15.19 -9.31 27.67
CA LEU A 200 13.90 -10.00 27.49
C LEU A 200 13.88 -10.90 26.26
N VAL A 201 14.93 -10.85 25.44
CA VAL A 201 15.15 -11.67 24.25
C VAL A 201 16.42 -12.50 24.48
N PRO A 202 16.45 -13.79 24.09
CA PRO A 202 17.62 -14.63 24.27
C PRO A 202 18.90 -13.99 23.71
N PRO A 203 20.00 -13.99 24.48
CA PRO A 203 21.29 -13.50 23.97
C PRO A 203 21.71 -14.38 22.79
N GLY A 204 21.93 -13.74 21.63
CA GLY A 204 22.27 -14.44 20.38
C GLY A 204 21.11 -14.59 19.39
N LEU A 205 19.90 -14.12 19.69
CA LEU A 205 18.82 -14.09 18.70
C LEU A 205 19.24 -13.26 17.48
N ASN A 206 19.23 -13.91 16.33
CA ASN A 206 19.44 -13.28 15.03
C ASN A 206 18.06 -13.02 14.39
N PRO A 207 17.61 -11.76 14.27
CA PRO A 207 16.32 -11.46 13.66
C PRO A 207 16.18 -11.98 12.23
N LEU A 208 17.30 -12.18 11.51
CA LEU A 208 17.28 -12.67 10.13
C LEU A 208 16.89 -14.14 10.01
N GLU A 209 16.93 -14.91 11.10
CA GLU A 209 16.49 -16.32 11.12
C GLU A 209 14.97 -16.44 11.30
N LEU A 210 14.29 -15.34 11.68
CA LEU A 210 12.84 -15.31 11.81
C LEU A 210 12.21 -15.08 10.44
N ALA A 211 11.42 -16.05 9.97
CA ALA A 211 10.79 -16.01 8.65
C ALA A 211 10.06 -14.68 8.38
N GLU A 212 9.26 -14.21 9.34
CA GLU A 212 8.50 -12.96 9.23
C GLU A 212 9.38 -11.71 9.03
N VAL A 213 10.61 -11.71 9.57
CA VAL A 213 11.58 -10.63 9.40
C VAL A 213 12.37 -10.82 8.10
N ALA A 214 12.78 -12.05 7.79
CA ALA A 214 13.52 -12.42 6.59
C ALA A 214 12.75 -12.08 5.31
N GLU A 215 11.43 -12.27 5.29
CA GLU A 215 10.57 -11.87 4.18
C GLU A 215 10.60 -10.36 3.87
N ARG A 216 11.05 -9.53 4.83
CA ARG A 216 11.19 -8.07 4.65
C ARG A 216 12.61 -7.66 4.24
N LEU A 217 13.54 -8.60 4.19
CA LEU A 217 14.94 -8.38 3.79
C LEU A 217 15.09 -8.36 2.26
N ALA A 218 14.41 -9.26 1.57
CA ALA A 218 14.50 -9.46 0.12
C ALA A 218 13.25 -8.89 -0.56
N PRO A 219 13.25 -7.59 -0.89
CA PRO A 219 12.07 -6.94 -1.44
C PRO A 219 11.77 -7.51 -2.85
N ASN A 220 10.55 -7.99 -3.04
CA ASN A 220 10.08 -8.66 -4.26
C ASN A 220 9.25 -7.70 -5.12
N VAL A 221 9.39 -7.76 -6.45
CA VAL A 221 8.55 -7.03 -7.41
C VAL A 221 7.04 -7.27 -7.21
N LEU A 222 6.62 -8.40 -6.67
CA LEU A 222 5.23 -8.71 -6.35
C LEU A 222 4.64 -7.75 -5.29
N VAL A 223 5.48 -7.16 -4.43
CA VAL A 223 5.05 -6.17 -3.44
C VAL A 223 4.47 -4.92 -4.12
N LEU A 224 4.99 -4.56 -5.30
CA LEU A 224 4.44 -3.47 -6.11
C LEU A 224 2.99 -3.76 -6.53
N ALA A 225 2.70 -4.98 -6.97
CA ALA A 225 1.35 -5.37 -7.38
C ALA A 225 0.35 -5.27 -6.21
N VAL A 226 0.77 -5.70 -5.01
CA VAL A 226 -0.04 -5.58 -3.78
C VAL A 226 -0.30 -4.10 -3.43
N ALA A 227 0.74 -3.26 -3.48
CA ALA A 227 0.60 -1.83 -3.18
C ALA A 227 -0.30 -1.09 -4.18
N ILE A 228 -0.16 -1.41 -5.48
CA ILE A 228 -1.04 -0.88 -6.53
C ILE A 228 -2.48 -1.31 -6.26
N GLY A 229 -2.71 -2.61 -6.02
CA GLY A 229 -4.02 -3.15 -5.69
C GLY A 229 -4.65 -2.49 -4.47
N ALA A 230 -3.87 -2.26 -3.40
CA ALA A 230 -4.34 -1.56 -2.20
C ALA A 230 -4.74 -0.10 -2.48
N GLY A 231 -3.96 0.61 -3.30
CA GLY A 231 -4.29 1.99 -3.72
C GLY A 231 -5.56 2.06 -4.56
N ILE A 232 -5.72 1.16 -5.54
CA ILE A 232 -6.93 1.04 -6.36
C ILE A 232 -8.13 0.71 -5.49
N ALA A 233 -8.03 -0.33 -4.65
CA ALA A 233 -9.11 -0.72 -3.76
C ALA A 233 -9.51 0.42 -2.81
N GLY A 234 -8.54 1.20 -2.32
CA GLY A 234 -8.81 2.30 -1.38
C GLY A 234 -9.64 3.39 -2.00
N ILE A 235 -9.31 3.79 -3.22
CA ILE A 235 -10.04 4.85 -3.88
C ILE A 235 -11.36 4.38 -4.47
N VAL A 236 -11.42 3.15 -4.98
CA VAL A 236 -12.68 2.53 -5.42
C VAL A 236 -13.65 2.41 -4.25
N SER A 237 -13.18 1.96 -3.08
CA SER A 237 -14.01 1.87 -1.87
C SER A 237 -14.59 3.22 -1.44
N LEU A 238 -13.83 4.30 -1.57
CA LEU A 238 -14.34 5.64 -1.30
C LEU A 238 -15.42 6.08 -2.29
N MET A 239 -15.21 5.81 -3.58
CA MET A 239 -16.15 6.16 -4.65
C MET A 239 -17.46 5.37 -4.50
N THR A 240 -17.38 4.05 -4.38
CA THR A 240 -18.54 3.16 -4.35
C THR A 240 -19.20 3.05 -2.97
N GLY A 241 -18.58 3.60 -1.92
CA GLY A 241 -19.09 3.48 -0.55
C GLY A 241 -18.92 2.10 0.09
N VAL A 242 -18.07 1.23 -0.50
CA VAL A 242 -17.63 -0.02 0.13
C VAL A 242 -16.85 0.29 1.42
N SER A 243 -16.85 -0.66 2.37
CA SER A 243 -16.26 -0.49 3.70
C SER A 243 -14.80 -0.02 3.69
N ALA A 244 -14.59 1.23 4.12
CA ALA A 244 -13.26 1.83 4.26
C ALA A 244 -12.38 1.14 5.31
N THR A 245 -12.96 0.36 6.24
CA THR A 245 -12.19 -0.40 7.23
C THR A 245 -11.42 -1.54 6.59
N LEU A 246 -12.03 -2.28 5.65
CA LEU A 246 -11.37 -3.39 4.96
C LEU A 246 -10.15 -2.90 4.17
N VAL A 247 -10.27 -1.77 3.47
CA VAL A 247 -9.13 -1.22 2.73
C VAL A 247 -8.10 -0.58 3.65
N GLY A 248 -8.54 -0.01 4.78
CA GLY A 248 -7.63 0.46 5.82
C GLY A 248 -6.66 -0.61 6.30
N VAL A 249 -7.17 -1.84 6.48
CA VAL A 249 -6.33 -3.01 6.80
C VAL A 249 -5.32 -3.27 5.68
N MET A 250 -5.74 -3.29 4.40
CA MET A 250 -4.82 -3.55 3.27
C MET A 250 -3.68 -2.54 3.15
N ILE A 251 -3.95 -1.25 3.37
CA ILE A 251 -2.91 -0.22 3.37
C ILE A 251 -1.97 -0.39 4.56
N ALA A 252 -2.50 -0.75 5.73
CA ALA A 252 -1.69 -1.01 6.91
C ALA A 252 -0.84 -2.28 6.79
N VAL A 253 -1.35 -3.33 6.14
CA VAL A 253 -0.61 -4.57 5.80
C VAL A 253 0.67 -4.24 5.03
N ALA A 254 0.57 -3.31 4.08
CA ALA A 254 1.71 -2.90 3.26
C ALA A 254 2.73 -2.02 4.01
N LEU A 255 2.34 -1.32 5.07
CA LEU A 255 3.18 -0.26 5.66
C LEU A 255 3.72 -0.60 7.06
N ILE A 256 2.90 -1.16 7.94
CA ILE A 256 3.26 -1.34 9.36
C ILE A 256 4.37 -2.37 9.56
N PRO A 257 4.27 -3.62 9.05
CA PRO A 257 5.32 -4.60 9.31
C PRO A 257 6.66 -4.24 8.66
N PRO A 258 6.73 -3.74 7.40
CA PRO A 258 7.98 -3.24 6.86
C PRO A 258 8.57 -2.08 7.69
N ALA A 259 7.76 -1.14 8.17
CA ALA A 259 8.25 -0.09 9.08
C ALA A 259 8.77 -0.65 10.42
N ALA A 260 8.11 -1.67 10.97
CA ALA A 260 8.57 -2.37 12.16
C ALA A 260 9.89 -3.12 11.91
N ALA A 261 10.03 -3.79 10.76
CA ALA A 261 11.26 -4.46 10.34
C ALA A 261 12.43 -3.47 10.18
N VAL A 262 12.20 -2.27 9.64
CA VAL A 262 13.20 -1.18 9.65
C VAL A 262 13.63 -0.86 11.08
N GLY A 263 12.66 -0.71 12.00
CA GLY A 263 12.96 -0.42 13.40
C GLY A 263 13.75 -1.53 14.11
N ILE A 264 13.42 -2.80 13.85
CA ILE A 264 14.20 -3.95 14.30
C ILE A 264 15.61 -3.89 13.72
N GLY A 265 15.76 -3.63 12.42
CA GLY A 265 17.07 -3.49 11.78
C GLY A 265 17.94 -2.41 12.41
N ILE A 266 17.36 -1.27 12.77
CA ILE A 266 18.07 -0.18 13.48
C ILE A 266 18.48 -0.63 14.89
N ALA A 267 17.56 -1.23 15.65
CA ALA A 267 17.82 -1.67 17.03
C ALA A 267 18.85 -2.81 17.13
N PHE A 268 18.88 -3.69 16.13
CA PHE A 268 19.82 -4.81 16.07
C PHE A 268 21.12 -4.47 15.34
N GLY A 269 21.20 -3.32 14.65
CA GLY A 269 22.38 -2.89 13.90
C GLY A 269 22.58 -3.69 12.63
N ILE A 270 21.50 -3.98 11.89
CA ILE A 270 21.48 -4.80 10.67
C ILE A 270 21.15 -3.89 9.47
N PRO A 271 22.16 -3.29 8.80
CA PRO A 271 21.92 -2.30 7.74
C PRO A 271 21.15 -2.86 6.55
N ARG A 272 21.36 -4.13 6.20
CA ARG A 272 20.67 -4.80 5.08
C ARG A 272 19.16 -4.83 5.30
N LEU A 273 18.70 -5.12 6.52
CA LEU A 273 17.28 -5.13 6.88
C LEU A 273 16.68 -3.71 6.82
N VAL A 274 17.43 -2.71 7.30
CA VAL A 274 17.01 -1.30 7.26
C VAL A 274 16.78 -0.84 5.82
N VAL A 275 17.73 -1.14 4.92
CA VAL A 275 17.62 -0.75 3.51
C VAL A 275 16.53 -1.54 2.79
N GLY A 276 16.51 -2.87 2.93
CA GLY A 276 15.52 -3.73 2.27
C GLY A 276 14.09 -3.37 2.66
N ALA A 277 13.79 -3.36 3.96
CA ALA A 277 12.47 -3.02 4.46
C ALA A 277 12.12 -1.53 4.24
N GLY A 278 13.11 -0.63 4.28
CA GLY A 278 12.92 0.79 4.01
C GLY A 278 12.50 1.06 2.57
N VAL A 279 13.09 0.34 1.61
CA VAL A 279 12.67 0.39 0.19
C VAL A 279 11.24 -0.14 0.04
N ILE A 280 10.88 -1.23 0.72
CA ILE A 280 9.48 -1.74 0.70
C ILE A 280 8.51 -0.66 1.18
N VAL A 281 8.79 -0.01 2.32
CA VAL A 281 7.95 1.09 2.82
C VAL A 281 7.81 2.20 1.79
N ALA A 282 8.93 2.65 1.20
CA ALA A 282 8.93 3.73 0.22
C ALA A 282 8.12 3.37 -1.04
N VAL A 283 8.36 2.19 -1.62
CA VAL A 283 7.62 1.70 -2.79
C VAL A 283 6.13 1.61 -2.48
N ASN A 284 5.75 1.09 -1.31
CA ASN A 284 4.35 0.92 -0.94
C ASN A 284 3.64 2.27 -0.80
N VAL A 285 4.24 3.22 -0.07
CA VAL A 285 3.68 4.58 0.06
C VAL A 285 3.50 5.21 -1.33
N LEU A 286 4.54 5.21 -2.17
CA LEU A 286 4.49 5.87 -3.47
C LEU A 286 3.47 5.21 -4.41
N SER A 287 3.43 3.88 -4.43
CA SER A 287 2.57 3.11 -5.33
C SER A 287 1.09 3.21 -4.95
N ILE A 288 0.78 3.22 -3.66
CA ILE A 288 -0.59 3.44 -3.16
C ILE A 288 -1.09 4.82 -3.59
N ASN A 289 -0.28 5.87 -3.39
CA ASN A 289 -0.64 7.23 -3.79
C ASN A 289 -0.77 7.35 -5.32
N LEU A 290 0.18 6.80 -6.09
CA LEU A 290 0.14 6.84 -7.56
C LEU A 290 -1.11 6.14 -8.09
N SER A 291 -1.42 4.94 -7.58
CA SER A 291 -2.55 4.15 -8.07
C SER A 291 -3.88 4.81 -7.76
N ALA A 292 -4.04 5.36 -6.55
CA ALA A 292 -5.21 6.14 -6.19
C ALA A 292 -5.38 7.36 -7.13
N LEU A 293 -4.27 8.05 -7.42
CA LEU A 293 -4.27 9.21 -8.30
C LEU A 293 -4.62 8.87 -9.75
N VAL A 294 -4.05 7.78 -10.29
CA VAL A 294 -4.33 7.30 -11.65
C VAL A 294 -5.80 6.89 -11.79
N VAL A 295 -6.36 6.19 -10.80
CA VAL A 295 -7.77 5.79 -10.83
C VAL A 295 -8.69 7.00 -10.74
N LEU A 296 -8.42 7.98 -9.88
CA LEU A 296 -9.21 9.22 -9.85
C LEU A 296 -9.17 9.96 -11.20
N TRP A 297 -7.98 10.08 -11.78
CA TRP A 297 -7.82 10.74 -13.07
C TRP A 297 -8.54 9.98 -14.20
N TYR A 298 -8.45 8.65 -14.19
CA TYR A 298 -9.15 7.77 -15.14
C TYR A 298 -10.67 7.91 -15.03
N ASN A 299 -11.19 8.06 -13.81
CA ASN A 299 -12.62 8.30 -13.55
C ASN A 299 -13.06 9.76 -13.79
N GLY A 300 -12.21 10.59 -14.39
CA GLY A 300 -12.58 11.93 -14.83
C GLY A 300 -12.63 12.99 -13.74
N TYR A 301 -12.14 12.69 -12.53
CA TYR A 301 -11.89 13.71 -11.53
C TYR A 301 -10.68 14.54 -12.00
N ARG A 302 -10.90 15.81 -12.37
CA ARG A 302 -9.87 16.72 -12.91
C ARG A 302 -10.08 18.12 -12.37
N PRO A 303 -9.06 18.82 -11.86
CA PRO A 303 -9.27 20.13 -11.26
C PRO A 303 -9.85 21.12 -12.29
N GLN A 304 -11.05 21.63 -12.02
CA GLN A 304 -11.72 22.66 -12.81
C GLN A 304 -11.78 23.92 -11.95
N GLN A 305 -10.69 24.68 -11.92
CA GLN A 305 -10.79 26.08 -11.55
C GLN A 305 -10.89 26.88 -12.84
N TRP A 306 -12.06 27.49 -13.06
CA TRP A 306 -12.44 28.27 -14.26
C TRP A 306 -11.46 29.41 -14.64
N PHE A 307 -10.47 29.71 -13.79
CA PHE A 307 -9.47 30.75 -14.01
C PHE A 307 -8.01 30.24 -14.05
N ARG A 308 -7.73 28.94 -13.83
CA ARG A 308 -6.36 28.38 -13.73
C ARG A 308 -6.24 26.93 -14.26
N GLU A 309 -6.99 26.55 -15.29
CA GLU A 309 -7.01 25.18 -15.83
C GLU A 309 -5.62 24.62 -16.19
N ASP A 310 -4.73 25.47 -16.70
CA ASP A 310 -3.37 25.07 -17.09
C ASP A 310 -2.46 24.79 -15.88
N ASP A 311 -2.57 25.58 -14.80
CA ASP A 311 -1.73 25.44 -13.61
C ASP A 311 -2.07 24.14 -12.83
N ALA A 312 -3.36 23.86 -12.67
CA ALA A 312 -3.82 22.71 -11.89
C ALA A 312 -3.54 21.37 -12.61
N ARG A 313 -3.69 21.33 -13.94
CA ARG A 313 -3.32 20.17 -14.75
C ARG A 313 -1.81 19.95 -14.77
N ALA A 314 -1.01 21.02 -14.84
CA ALA A 314 0.43 20.94 -14.75
C ALA A 314 0.89 20.41 -13.38
N ALA A 315 0.25 20.82 -12.28
CA ALA A 315 0.54 20.32 -10.94
C ALA A 315 0.27 18.82 -10.81
N LEU A 316 -0.85 18.33 -11.34
CA LEU A 316 -1.18 16.91 -11.39
C LEU A 316 -0.13 16.11 -12.17
N VAL A 317 0.17 16.51 -13.41
CA VAL A 317 1.15 15.83 -14.27
C VAL A 317 2.53 15.81 -13.64
N LYS A 318 2.94 16.93 -13.04
CA LYS A 318 4.22 17.01 -12.31
C LYS A 318 4.27 16.04 -11.14
N ARG A 319 3.20 15.93 -10.34
CA ARG A 319 3.13 14.99 -9.20
C ARG A 319 3.16 13.54 -9.67
N VAL A 320 2.37 13.19 -10.69
CA VAL A 320 2.41 11.85 -11.32
C VAL A 320 3.82 11.56 -11.82
N GLY A 321 4.45 12.48 -12.54
CA GLY A 321 5.82 12.33 -13.05
C GLY A 321 6.84 12.09 -11.94
N VAL A 322 6.77 12.86 -10.84
CA VAL A 322 7.65 12.66 -9.67
C VAL A 322 7.43 11.29 -9.03
N LEU A 323 6.18 10.86 -8.85
CA LEU A 323 5.86 9.54 -8.30
C LEU A 323 6.38 8.41 -9.20
N VAL A 324 6.16 8.50 -10.51
CA VAL A 324 6.62 7.51 -11.49
C VAL A 324 8.14 7.42 -11.50
N VAL A 325 8.85 8.55 -11.52
CA VAL A 325 10.32 8.57 -11.47
C VAL A 325 10.83 7.99 -10.15
N ALA A 326 10.24 8.36 -9.02
CA ALA A 326 10.63 7.84 -7.71
C ALA A 326 10.41 6.32 -7.61
N ILE A 327 9.27 5.82 -8.10
CA ILE A 327 8.99 4.38 -8.15
C ILE A 327 9.95 3.69 -9.10
N ALA A 328 10.20 4.22 -10.30
CA ALA A 328 11.13 3.62 -11.26
C ALA A 328 12.55 3.50 -10.66
N LEU A 329 13.05 4.53 -9.98
CA LEU A 329 14.35 4.50 -9.29
C LEU A 329 14.39 3.40 -8.22
N LEU A 330 13.35 3.30 -7.39
CA LEU A 330 13.26 2.25 -6.37
C LEU A 330 13.06 0.86 -6.98
N SER A 331 12.34 0.74 -8.09
CA SER A 331 12.12 -0.50 -8.82
C SER A 331 13.40 -1.01 -9.50
N VAL A 332 14.30 -0.13 -9.93
CA VAL A 332 15.63 -0.53 -10.40
C VAL A 332 16.42 -1.17 -9.26
N PHE A 333 16.40 -0.57 -8.07
CA PHE A 333 17.01 -1.17 -6.88
C PHE A 333 16.35 -2.53 -6.54
N LEU A 334 15.01 -2.57 -6.54
CA LEU A 334 14.23 -3.78 -6.28
C LEU A 334 14.56 -4.90 -7.28
N GLY A 335 14.68 -4.55 -8.55
CA GLY A 335 15.07 -5.45 -9.64
C GLY A 335 16.48 -5.99 -9.45
N GLY A 336 17.42 -5.17 -8.98
CA GLY A 336 18.77 -5.62 -8.61
C GLY A 336 18.76 -6.68 -7.51
N VAL A 337 18.05 -6.43 -6.40
CA VAL A 337 17.95 -7.40 -5.29
C VAL A 337 17.16 -8.64 -5.69
N THR A 338 16.11 -8.48 -6.51
CA THR A 338 15.34 -9.61 -7.06
C THR A 338 16.20 -10.46 -7.99
N TYR A 339 17.01 -9.83 -8.84
CA TYR A 339 17.94 -10.53 -9.73
C TYR A 339 19.00 -11.28 -8.95
N GLU A 340 19.58 -10.67 -7.91
CA GLU A 340 20.49 -11.33 -6.99
C GLU A 340 19.85 -12.54 -6.31
N SER A 341 18.62 -12.38 -5.80
CA SER A 341 17.86 -13.48 -5.17
C SER A 341 17.56 -14.60 -6.17
N TYR A 342 17.25 -14.24 -7.43
CA TYR A 342 17.00 -15.20 -8.50
C TYR A 342 18.27 -16.00 -8.84
N VAL A 343 19.40 -15.31 -9.07
CA VAL A 343 20.70 -15.94 -9.31
C VAL A 343 21.07 -16.86 -8.15
N ALA A 344 20.92 -16.39 -6.90
CA ALA A 344 21.15 -17.20 -5.71
C ALA A 344 20.29 -18.47 -5.69
N SER A 345 18.99 -18.37 -5.96
CA SER A 345 18.09 -19.52 -5.98
C SER A 345 18.41 -20.51 -7.10
N THR A 346 18.81 -20.03 -8.28
CA THR A 346 19.20 -20.88 -9.41
C THR A 346 20.51 -21.59 -9.11
N THR A 347 21.54 -20.86 -8.67
CA THR A 347 22.83 -21.46 -8.29
C THR A 347 22.67 -22.51 -7.18
N GLU A 348 21.82 -22.27 -6.18
CA GLU A 348 21.56 -23.29 -5.14
C GLU A 348 20.90 -24.55 -5.71
N THR A 349 19.98 -24.37 -6.67
CA THR A 349 19.28 -25.48 -7.34
C THR A 349 20.25 -26.26 -8.24
N ASP A 350 21.13 -25.56 -8.95
CA ASP A 350 22.15 -26.17 -9.79
C ASP A 350 23.17 -26.95 -8.95
N ILE A 351 23.61 -26.39 -7.82
CA ILE A 351 24.44 -27.09 -6.82
C ILE A 351 23.71 -28.32 -6.30
N ARG A 352 22.43 -28.18 -5.89
CA ARG A 352 21.63 -29.29 -5.36
C ARG A 352 21.49 -30.42 -6.38
N ASN A 353 21.28 -30.10 -7.65
CA ASN A 353 21.20 -31.07 -8.74
C ASN A 353 22.55 -31.74 -8.98
N ALA A 354 23.65 -30.98 -9.07
CA ALA A 354 24.98 -31.53 -9.28
C ALA A 354 25.42 -32.47 -8.14
N VAL A 355 25.13 -32.09 -6.89
CA VAL A 355 25.34 -32.94 -5.72
C VAL A 355 24.47 -34.20 -5.82
N GLY A 356 23.19 -34.06 -6.17
CA GLY A 356 22.27 -35.19 -6.33
C GLY A 356 22.71 -36.19 -7.41
N ASP A 357 23.17 -35.68 -8.55
CA ASP A 357 23.66 -36.50 -9.68
C ASP A 357 24.93 -37.26 -9.29
N GLU A 358 25.87 -36.61 -8.59
CA GLU A 358 27.09 -37.27 -8.10
C GLU A 358 26.78 -38.34 -7.04
N LEU A 359 25.81 -38.09 -6.15
CA LEU A 359 25.38 -39.07 -5.15
C LEU A 359 24.65 -40.26 -5.80
N ALA A 360 23.84 -40.03 -6.83
CA ALA A 360 23.16 -41.08 -7.58
C ALA A 360 24.13 -41.92 -8.42
N ALA A 361 25.24 -41.34 -8.88
CA ALA A 361 26.30 -42.06 -9.60
C ALA A 361 27.08 -43.03 -8.70
N ILE A 362 27.09 -42.79 -7.38
CA ILE A 362 27.72 -43.68 -6.42
C ILE A 362 26.67 -44.69 -5.95
N ASP A 363 26.83 -45.95 -6.36
CA ASP A 363 25.91 -47.06 -6.07
C ASP A 363 25.96 -47.49 -4.59
N GLY A 364 25.53 -46.60 -3.70
CA GLY A 364 25.68 -46.72 -2.24
C GLY A 364 24.46 -46.26 -1.44
N GLY A 365 23.33 -45.95 -2.09
CA GLY A 365 22.09 -45.53 -1.42
C GLY A 365 22.21 -44.23 -0.62
N MET A 366 23.11 -43.32 -1.04
CA MET A 366 23.30 -42.03 -0.40
C MET A 366 22.21 -41.04 -0.82
N GLU A 367 21.78 -40.20 0.11
CA GLU A 367 20.75 -39.19 -0.13
C GLU A 367 21.18 -37.84 0.44
N LEU A 368 20.91 -36.76 -0.29
CA LEU A 368 21.14 -35.41 0.21
C LEU A 368 20.10 -35.09 1.28
N LEU A 369 20.55 -34.87 2.53
CA LEU A 369 19.69 -34.51 3.65
C LEU A 369 19.52 -33.00 3.79
N GLU A 370 20.63 -32.26 3.65
CA GLU A 370 20.65 -30.82 3.84
C GLU A 370 21.73 -30.19 2.95
N LEU A 371 21.45 -28.98 2.45
CA LEU A 371 22.39 -28.18 1.68
C LEU A 371 22.35 -26.75 2.24
N ASP A 372 23.47 -26.30 2.82
CA ASP A 372 23.65 -24.93 3.28
C ASP A 372 24.66 -24.21 2.38
N VAL A 373 24.20 -23.16 1.70
CA VAL A 373 25.01 -22.38 0.75
C VAL A 373 25.30 -21.01 1.35
N GLN A 374 26.54 -20.81 1.77
CA GLN A 374 26.98 -19.56 2.38
C GLN A 374 27.60 -18.66 1.31
N ARG A 375 26.99 -17.49 1.13
CA ARG A 375 27.43 -16.48 0.16
C ARG A 375 27.99 -15.27 0.87
N SER A 376 29.07 -14.71 0.33
CA SER A 376 29.69 -13.51 0.87
C SER A 376 29.99 -12.49 -0.24
N GLY A 377 30.25 -11.25 0.17
CA GLY A 377 30.43 -10.12 -0.74
C GLY A 377 29.74 -8.85 -0.24
N THR A 378 30.14 -7.74 -0.87
CA THR A 378 29.66 -6.38 -0.52
C THR A 378 28.80 -5.77 -1.62
N VAL A 379 28.89 -6.26 -2.85
CA VAL A 379 28.16 -5.76 -4.01
C VAL A 379 27.49 -6.97 -4.71
N PRO A 380 26.17 -6.92 -4.96
CA PRO A 380 25.48 -7.96 -5.73
C PRO A 380 25.99 -8.08 -7.18
N PRO A 381 26.00 -9.29 -7.77
CA PRO A 381 25.69 -10.59 -7.14
C PRO A 381 26.82 -11.07 -6.21
N LEU A 382 26.45 -11.69 -5.09
CA LEU A 382 27.39 -12.25 -4.11
C LEU A 382 28.06 -13.53 -4.63
N SER A 383 29.32 -13.77 -4.25
CA SER A 383 30.04 -15.01 -4.56
C SER A 383 29.65 -16.13 -3.59
N THR A 384 29.65 -17.36 -4.08
CA THR A 384 29.46 -18.54 -3.23
C THR A 384 30.81 -18.93 -2.67
N ASP A 385 30.98 -18.81 -1.36
CA ASP A 385 32.30 -19.01 -0.75
C ASP A 385 32.42 -20.36 -0.05
N ARG A 386 31.30 -20.86 0.49
CA ARG A 386 31.26 -22.14 1.21
C ARG A 386 29.95 -22.86 0.99
N VAL A 387 30.03 -24.16 0.74
CA VAL A 387 28.88 -25.05 0.62
C VAL A 387 29.03 -26.19 1.60
N VAL A 388 28.08 -26.33 2.51
CA VAL A 388 28.02 -27.46 3.46
C VAL A 388 26.97 -28.44 2.94
N VAL A 389 27.41 -29.65 2.63
CA VAL A 389 26.58 -30.73 2.11
C VAL A 389 26.40 -31.79 3.19
N THR A 390 25.19 -31.98 3.70
CA THR A 390 24.87 -33.05 4.65
C THR A 390 24.23 -34.22 3.92
N ILE A 391 24.86 -35.39 4.00
CA ILE A 391 24.50 -36.59 3.24
C ILE A 391 24.13 -37.70 4.22
N GLY A 392 23.03 -38.40 3.93
CA GLY A 392 22.63 -39.63 4.58
C GLY A 392 23.24 -40.82 3.87
N ALA A 393 23.95 -41.69 4.59
CA ALA A 393 24.57 -42.89 4.02
C ALA A 393 24.24 -44.15 4.85
N PRO A 394 24.08 -45.34 4.22
CA PRO A 394 23.95 -46.60 4.94
C PRO A 394 25.20 -46.96 5.78
N PRO A 395 25.06 -47.78 6.83
CA PRO A 395 26.20 -48.24 7.63
C PRO A 395 27.25 -48.96 6.78
N GLY A 396 28.52 -48.55 6.89
CA GLY A 396 29.64 -49.18 6.19
C GLY A 396 29.98 -48.60 4.81
N THR A 397 29.31 -47.53 4.38
CA THR A 397 29.60 -46.83 3.12
C THR A 397 30.95 -46.12 3.19
N THR A 398 31.80 -46.29 2.17
CA THR A 398 33.12 -45.65 2.07
C THR A 398 33.01 -44.32 1.33
N ILE A 399 33.63 -43.26 1.87
CA ILE A 399 33.38 -41.85 1.47
C ILE A 399 34.65 -41.19 0.94
N ASP A 400 35.67 -41.99 0.65
CA ASP A 400 36.97 -41.50 0.22
C ASP A 400 36.85 -40.70 -1.09
N GLY A 401 37.37 -39.47 -1.08
CA GLY A 401 37.37 -38.57 -2.23
C GLY A 401 36.01 -37.98 -2.61
N LEU A 402 34.93 -38.19 -1.83
CA LEU A 402 33.63 -37.58 -2.12
C LEU A 402 33.67 -36.05 -2.04
N ALA A 403 34.34 -35.52 -1.01
CA ALA A 403 34.49 -34.07 -0.85
C ALA A 403 35.18 -33.43 -2.06
N THR A 404 36.26 -34.04 -2.58
CA THR A 404 36.98 -33.54 -3.76
C THR A 404 36.15 -33.61 -5.04
N ARG A 405 35.35 -34.67 -5.22
CA ARG A 405 34.47 -34.78 -6.39
C ARG A 405 33.32 -33.77 -6.36
N LEU A 406 32.72 -33.56 -5.17
CA LEU A 406 31.70 -32.54 -4.98
C LEU A 406 32.28 -31.13 -5.14
N ASP A 407 33.50 -30.90 -4.67
CA ASP A 407 34.24 -29.66 -4.88
C ASP A 407 34.40 -29.35 -6.38
N GLU A 408 34.96 -30.28 -7.15
CA GLU A 408 35.13 -30.12 -8.60
C GLU A 408 33.80 -29.87 -9.34
N GLN A 409 32.72 -30.55 -8.95
CA GLN A 409 31.41 -30.32 -9.57
C GLN A 409 30.76 -29.01 -9.17
N ILE A 410 30.88 -28.61 -7.91
CA ILE A 410 30.33 -27.35 -7.42
C ILE A 410 31.11 -26.18 -8.03
N GLU A 411 32.43 -26.27 -8.16
CA GLU A 411 33.24 -25.28 -8.89
C GLU A 411 32.85 -25.22 -10.38
N ALA A 412 32.56 -26.35 -11.03
CA ALA A 412 32.14 -26.37 -12.43
C ALA A 412 30.77 -25.70 -12.66
N VAL A 413 29.87 -25.78 -11.68
CA VAL A 413 28.53 -25.17 -11.74
C VAL A 413 28.57 -23.69 -11.35
N THR A 414 29.32 -23.34 -10.30
CA THR A 414 29.36 -21.97 -9.77
C THR A 414 30.32 -21.07 -10.53
N GLY A 415 31.37 -21.63 -11.15
CA GLY A 415 32.42 -20.89 -11.84
C GLY A 415 33.40 -20.18 -10.89
N ASP A 416 33.22 -20.34 -9.58
CA ASP A 416 34.03 -19.77 -8.52
C ASP A 416 34.71 -20.89 -7.71
N ARG A 417 35.77 -20.55 -6.97
CA ARG A 417 36.35 -21.48 -5.99
C ARG A 417 35.50 -21.50 -4.74
N VAL A 418 35.06 -22.68 -4.31
CA VAL A 418 34.13 -22.86 -3.20
C VAL A 418 34.75 -23.76 -2.15
N ASP A 419 34.64 -23.43 -0.86
CA ASP A 419 35.03 -24.36 0.22
C ASP A 419 33.89 -25.36 0.46
N VAL A 420 34.09 -26.63 0.05
CA VAL A 420 33.08 -27.69 0.20
C VAL A 420 33.32 -28.51 1.47
N GLU A 421 32.40 -28.42 2.43
CA GLU A 421 32.37 -29.26 3.63
C GLU A 421 31.32 -30.36 3.48
N VAL A 422 31.75 -31.62 3.55
CA VAL A 422 30.83 -32.77 3.51
C VAL A 422 30.61 -33.33 4.91
N ARG A 423 29.35 -33.33 5.36
CA ARG A 423 28.90 -33.95 6.60
C ARG A 423 28.15 -35.23 6.29
N VAL A 424 28.52 -36.31 6.95
CA VAL A 424 27.90 -37.61 6.71
C VAL A 424 27.16 -38.04 7.96
N VAL A 425 25.90 -38.42 7.78
CA VAL A 425 25.04 -38.97 8.81
C VAL A 425 24.67 -40.40 8.42
N THR A 426 24.95 -41.37 9.30
CA THR A 426 24.51 -42.74 9.08
C THR A 426 23.01 -42.85 9.24
N VAL A 427 22.31 -43.35 8.22
CA VAL A 427 20.85 -43.53 8.23
C VAL A 427 20.54 -45.03 8.20
N ASP A 428 19.86 -45.52 9.24
CA ASP A 428 19.35 -46.88 9.32
C ASP A 428 17.83 -46.84 9.09
N ARG A 429 17.34 -47.50 8.03
CA ARG A 429 15.92 -47.55 7.65
C ARG A 429 15.40 -48.96 7.89
N ALA A 430 14.36 -49.08 8.71
CA ALA A 430 13.71 -50.35 9.07
C ALA A 430 12.72 -50.84 8.00
#